data_AF-A0A519LYK1-F1
#
_entry.id   AF-A0A519LYK1-F1
#
_cell.length_a   1.000
_cell.length_b   1.000
_cell.length_c   1.000
_cell.angle_alpha   90.00
_cell.angle_beta   90.00
_cell.angle_gamma   90.00
#
_symmetry.space_group_name_H-M   'P 1'
#
loop_
_entity.id
_entity.type
_entity.pdbx_description
1 polymer ?
#
loop_
_entity_poly.entity_id
_entity_poly.type
_entity_poly.pdbx_seq_one_letter_code
_entity_poly.pdbx_strand_id
1 'polypeptide(L)'
;MPHAGPRRLSTPVTIFLTALVTGVLVLLALNFTAGEKKVQHELPRLYSTASPQFERALGSLLGPGIVGGNEVTELLNGDQIFPPMLAAIKAAQKSVTFETYIYWSGDIGKQFADALSERAQAGVKVHVLLDWVGSAKMEDSYLAEMEQAGVQIKKFHEPHWYNLARLNNRTHRKLLVVDGQVGFTGGVGIAPEWTGNAQNPDHWRDSHYLVRGPAVAQMQATFLDNWLKVTGKVLHGDAYFPPIA
;
A
#
# COMPACT_ATOMS: atom_id res chain seq x y z
N MET A 1 26.73 7.88 -60.73
CA MET A 1 25.88 8.28 -59.58
C MET A 1 26.79 8.47 -58.37
N PRO A 2 26.89 9.66 -57.76
CA PRO A 2 27.77 9.84 -56.61
C PRO A 2 27.11 9.21 -55.38
N HIS A 3 27.76 8.20 -54.82
CA HIS A 3 27.43 7.67 -53.50
C HIS A 3 27.63 8.78 -52.45
N ALA A 4 26.55 9.24 -51.84
CA ALA A 4 26.61 10.11 -50.68
C ALA A 4 27.25 9.32 -49.53
N GLY A 5 28.53 9.57 -49.26
CA GLY A 5 29.21 9.08 -48.06
C GLY A 5 28.49 9.57 -46.80
N PRO A 6 28.58 8.83 -45.68
CA PRO A 6 27.82 9.15 -44.47
C PRO A 6 28.13 10.57 -44.00
N ARG A 7 27.07 11.38 -43.83
CA ARG A 7 27.17 12.76 -43.33
C ARG A 7 27.83 12.73 -41.95
N ARG A 8 29.05 13.26 -41.85
CA ARG A 8 29.73 13.46 -40.56
C ARG A 8 28.92 14.47 -39.75
N LEU A 9 28.55 14.09 -38.53
CA LEU A 9 27.90 14.98 -37.58
C LEU A 9 28.84 16.15 -37.27
N SER A 10 28.28 17.35 -37.13
CA SER A 10 29.07 18.53 -36.77
C SER A 10 29.61 18.38 -35.34
N THR A 11 30.81 18.92 -35.09
CA THR A 11 31.46 18.90 -33.76
C THR A 11 30.52 19.24 -32.59
N PRO A 12 29.67 20.29 -32.63
CA PRO A 12 28.73 20.58 -31.54
C PRO A 12 27.68 19.48 -31.35
N VAL A 13 27.22 18.85 -32.43
CA VAL A 13 26.26 17.74 -32.35
C VAL A 13 26.92 16.50 -31.75
N THR A 14 28.16 16.22 -32.12
CA THR A 14 28.95 15.12 -31.53
C THR A 14 29.19 15.34 -30.03
N ILE A 15 29.54 16.56 -29.61
CA ILE A 15 29.71 16.91 -28.19
C ILE A 15 28.40 16.73 -27.42
N PHE A 16 27.28 17.24 -27.95
CA PHE A 16 25.97 17.10 -27.33
C PHE A 16 25.55 15.64 -27.19
N LEU A 17 25.68 14.84 -28.24
CA LEU A 17 25.34 13.41 -28.21
C LEU A 17 26.23 12.64 -27.22
N THR A 18 27.52 12.96 -27.15
CA THR A 18 28.44 12.31 -26.21
C THR A 18 28.08 12.66 -24.77
N ALA A 19 27.77 13.92 -24.48
CA ALA A 19 27.31 14.35 -23.15
C ALA A 19 25.98 13.67 -22.76
N LEU A 20 25.04 13.57 -23.69
CA LEU A 20 23.76 12.89 -23.48
C LEU A 20 23.95 11.40 -23.17
N VAL A 21 24.72 10.69 -23.99
CA VAL A 21 24.99 9.25 -23.79
C VAL A 21 25.74 9.02 -22.48
N THR A 22 26.73 9.86 -22.16
CA THR A 22 27.46 9.78 -20.88
C THR A 22 26.51 10.00 -19.69
N GLY A 23 25.63 10.99 -19.78
CA GLY A 23 24.61 11.25 -18.76
C GLY A 23 23.67 10.05 -18.55
N VAL A 24 23.20 9.42 -19.63
CA VAL A 24 22.37 8.21 -19.57
C VAL A 24 23.13 7.03 -18.94
N LEU A 25 24.37 6.79 -19.34
CA LEU A 25 25.19 5.70 -18.81
C LEU A 25 25.51 5.88 -17.33
N VAL A 26 25.82 7.12 -16.90
CA VAL A 26 26.03 7.44 -15.47
C VAL A 26 24.74 7.24 -14.69
N LEU A 27 23.59 7.69 -15.21
CA LEU A 27 22.30 7.52 -14.55
C LEU A 27 21.92 6.03 -14.41
N LEU A 28 22.19 5.21 -15.43
CA LEU A 28 22.04 3.76 -15.37
C LEU A 28 22.98 3.15 -14.34
N ALA A 29 24.27 3.50 -14.37
CA ALA A 29 25.26 2.99 -13.42
C ALA A 29 24.89 3.32 -11.97
N LEU A 30 24.48 4.56 -11.67
CA LEU A 30 24.04 4.97 -10.34
C LEU A 30 22.80 4.18 -9.85
N ASN A 31 21.87 3.87 -10.74
CA ASN A 31 20.69 3.06 -10.40
C ASN A 31 21.04 1.59 -10.07
N PHE A 32 21.99 0.97 -10.79
CA PHE A 32 22.31 -0.46 -10.60
C PHE A 32 23.46 -0.74 -9.63
N THR A 33 24.28 0.27 -9.29
CA THR A 33 25.40 0.12 -8.33
C THR A 33 25.01 0.48 -6.90
N ALA A 34 23.97 1.29 -6.69
CA ALA A 34 23.40 1.60 -5.38
C ALA A 34 22.48 0.47 -4.85
N GLY A 35 22.85 -0.79 -5.07
CA GLY A 35 22.10 -1.94 -4.57
C GLY A 35 22.11 -2.00 -3.04
N GLU A 36 21.00 -2.46 -2.46
CA GLU A 36 20.92 -2.74 -1.02
C GLU A 36 22.06 -3.68 -0.60
N LYS A 37 22.65 -3.42 0.57
CA LYS A 37 23.66 -4.32 1.16
C LYS A 37 23.03 -5.72 1.28
N LYS A 38 23.46 -6.64 0.42
CA LYS A 38 23.04 -8.04 0.51
C LYS A 38 23.50 -8.57 1.86
N VAL A 39 22.56 -8.87 2.74
CA VAL A 39 22.85 -9.53 4.02
C VAL A 39 23.29 -10.96 3.70
N GLN A 40 24.61 -11.17 3.68
CA GLN A 40 25.22 -12.46 3.35
C GLN A 40 25.38 -13.38 4.57
N HIS A 41 24.98 -12.92 5.76
CA HIS A 41 25.12 -13.68 6.99
C HIS A 41 23.76 -14.22 7.44
N GLU A 42 23.67 -15.52 7.66
CA GLU A 42 22.54 -16.12 8.36
C GLU A 42 22.51 -15.59 9.79
N LEU A 43 21.39 -14.97 10.16
CA LEU A 43 21.19 -14.52 11.54
C LEU A 43 20.98 -15.77 12.40
N PRO A 44 21.84 -16.03 13.41
CA PRO A 44 21.63 -17.17 14.29
C PRO A 44 20.30 -17.02 15.02
N ARG A 45 19.55 -18.12 15.16
CA ARG A 45 18.32 -18.14 15.97
C ARG A 45 18.70 -18.12 17.45
N LEU A 46 18.92 -16.92 17.99
CA LEU A 46 19.36 -16.71 19.38
C LEU A 46 18.26 -17.03 20.40
N TYR A 47 16.99 -16.90 20.02
CA TYR A 47 15.84 -17.05 20.91
C TYR A 47 14.73 -17.88 20.27
N SER A 48 13.97 -18.60 21.10
CA SER A 48 12.67 -19.18 20.69
C SER A 48 11.63 -18.07 20.52
N THR A 49 10.68 -18.25 19.62
CA THR A 49 9.53 -17.35 19.42
C THR A 49 8.63 -17.27 20.65
N ALA A 50 8.69 -18.26 21.53
CA ALA A 50 7.96 -18.28 22.80
C ALA A 50 8.73 -17.66 23.98
N SER A 51 9.93 -17.11 23.75
CA SER A 51 10.73 -16.56 24.85
C SER A 51 10.37 -15.09 25.14
N PRO A 52 10.31 -14.66 26.41
CA PRO A 52 10.08 -13.25 26.75
C PRO A 52 11.17 -12.32 26.19
N GLN A 53 12.38 -12.83 25.98
CA GLN A 53 13.46 -12.05 25.37
C GLN A 53 13.20 -11.78 23.88
N PHE A 54 12.61 -12.74 23.16
CA PHE A 54 12.21 -12.54 21.77
C PHE A 54 11.16 -11.42 21.67
N GLU A 55 10.13 -11.46 22.51
CA GLU A 55 9.08 -10.43 22.53
C GLU A 55 9.63 -9.03 22.80
N ARG A 56 10.46 -8.88 23.84
CA ARG A 56 11.08 -7.59 24.20
C ARG A 56 11.99 -7.06 23.09
N ALA A 57 12.83 -7.94 22.52
CA ALA A 57 13.75 -7.55 21.46
C ALA A 57 12.98 -7.14 20.20
N LEU A 58 11.98 -7.93 19.80
CA LEU A 58 11.17 -7.65 18.61
C LEU A 58 10.39 -6.33 18.76
N GLY A 59 9.71 -6.16 19.90
CA GLY A 59 8.94 -4.95 20.21
C GLY A 59 9.78 -3.69 20.41
N SER A 60 11.10 -3.81 20.59
CA SER A 60 12.01 -2.65 20.71
C SER A 60 12.75 -2.35 19.40
N LEU A 61 13.05 -3.37 18.60
CA LEU A 61 13.87 -3.23 17.40
C LEU A 61 13.06 -3.00 16.13
N LEU A 62 11.87 -3.61 15.99
CA LEU A 62 11.14 -3.66 14.72
C LEU A 62 9.91 -2.74 14.66
N GLY A 63 9.61 -2.00 15.72
CA GLY A 63 8.53 -1.01 15.70
C GLY A 63 7.77 -0.96 17.02
N PRO A 64 6.43 -0.89 16.99
CA PRO A 64 5.65 -0.75 18.21
C PRO A 64 5.73 -2.03 19.06
N GLY A 65 5.67 -1.87 20.38
CA GLY A 65 5.74 -2.98 21.33
C GLY A 65 4.63 -4.00 21.11
N ILE A 66 4.90 -5.28 21.43
CA ILE A 66 3.87 -6.32 21.41
C ILE A 66 2.87 -6.03 22.52
N VAL A 67 1.60 -5.89 22.16
CA VAL A 67 0.49 -5.58 23.08
C VAL A 67 -0.47 -6.75 23.19
N GLY A 68 -0.93 -7.02 24.41
CA GLY A 68 -2.02 -7.96 24.69
C GLY A 68 -3.40 -7.32 24.52
N GLY A 69 -4.46 -8.07 24.86
CA GLY A 69 -5.84 -7.56 24.86
C GLY A 69 -6.45 -7.43 23.46
N ASN A 70 -5.92 -8.15 22.46
CA ASN A 70 -6.45 -8.13 21.10
C ASN A 70 -7.36 -9.33 20.84
N GLU A 71 -8.44 -9.08 20.11
CA GLU A 71 -9.25 -10.11 19.48
C GLU A 71 -8.89 -10.14 17.99
N VAL A 72 -8.55 -11.34 17.49
CA VAL A 72 -8.16 -11.55 16.10
C VAL A 72 -9.03 -12.65 15.50
N THR A 73 -9.72 -12.33 14.42
CA THR A 73 -10.53 -13.29 13.65
C THR A 73 -9.88 -13.55 12.30
N GLU A 74 -9.62 -14.82 11.99
CA GLU A 74 -9.07 -15.25 10.70
C GLU A 74 -10.14 -15.27 9.61
N LEU A 75 -9.82 -14.74 8.42
CA LEU A 75 -10.67 -14.70 7.25
C LEU A 75 -9.92 -15.36 6.08
N LEU A 76 -10.38 -16.52 5.62
CA LEU A 76 -9.55 -17.45 4.84
C LEU A 76 -9.76 -17.41 3.32
N ASN A 77 -10.68 -16.57 2.83
CA ASN A 77 -10.99 -16.43 1.41
C ASN A 77 -11.92 -15.22 1.17
N GLY A 78 -12.17 -14.87 -0.09
CA GLY A 78 -13.01 -13.73 -0.47
C GLY A 78 -14.39 -13.70 0.18
N ASP A 79 -15.06 -14.85 0.30
CA ASP A 79 -16.39 -14.97 0.93
C ASP A 79 -16.37 -14.63 2.42
N GLN A 80 -15.23 -14.80 3.08
CA GLN A 80 -15.02 -14.44 4.49
C GLN A 80 -14.37 -13.06 4.65
N ILE A 81 -13.61 -12.60 3.67
CA ILE A 81 -12.80 -11.37 3.76
C ILE A 81 -13.63 -10.13 3.44
N PHE A 82 -14.28 -10.11 2.28
CA PHE A 82 -14.91 -8.88 1.77
C PHE A 82 -16.17 -8.45 2.53
N PRO A 83 -17.09 -9.36 2.91
CA PRO A 83 -18.30 -8.96 3.64
C PRO A 83 -18.03 -8.19 4.94
N PRO A 84 -17.16 -8.65 5.87
CA PRO A 84 -16.90 -7.90 7.10
C PRO A 84 -16.15 -6.58 6.85
N MET A 85 -15.27 -6.50 5.84
CA MET A 85 -14.62 -5.23 5.47
C MET A 85 -15.65 -4.20 4.99
N LEU A 86 -16.53 -4.59 4.06
CA LEU A 86 -17.59 -3.71 3.54
C LEU A 86 -18.59 -3.33 4.64
N ALA A 87 -18.94 -4.26 5.52
CA ALA A 87 -19.82 -3.98 6.66
C ALA A 87 -19.18 -2.97 7.62
N ALA A 88 -17.88 -3.09 7.91
CA ALA A 88 -17.17 -2.13 8.74
C ALA A 88 -17.14 -0.73 8.11
N ILE A 89 -16.85 -0.62 6.81
CA ILE A 89 -16.87 0.67 6.10
C ILE A 89 -18.27 1.30 6.21
N LYS A 90 -19.33 0.56 5.87
CA LYS A 90 -20.71 1.05 5.93
C LYS A 90 -21.14 1.48 7.34
N ALA A 91 -20.59 0.85 8.37
CA ALA A 91 -20.88 1.18 9.77
C ALA A 91 -20.05 2.36 10.31
N ALA A 92 -19.04 2.84 9.58
CA ALA A 92 -18.13 3.89 10.04
C ALA A 92 -18.88 5.17 10.42
N GLN A 93 -18.47 5.79 11.52
CA GLN A 93 -19.10 6.99 12.09
C GLN A 93 -18.18 8.21 12.11
N LYS A 94 -16.86 8.02 12.14
CA LYS A 94 -15.86 9.09 12.35
C LYS A 94 -14.81 9.10 11.26
N SER A 95 -14.20 7.95 10.97
CA SER A 95 -13.15 7.88 9.95
C SER A 95 -13.02 6.49 9.32
N VAL A 96 -12.51 6.49 8.10
CA VAL A 96 -12.01 5.30 7.41
C VAL A 96 -10.64 5.65 6.85
N THR A 97 -9.64 4.84 7.17
CA THR A 97 -8.32 4.89 6.54
C THR A 97 -8.05 3.57 5.83
N PHE A 98 -7.77 3.63 4.54
CA PHE A 98 -7.65 2.45 3.70
C PHE A 98 -6.39 2.55 2.83
N GLU A 99 -5.53 1.54 2.94
CA GLU A 99 -4.31 1.40 2.14
C GLU A 99 -4.30 0.03 1.47
N THR A 100 -4.12 -0.01 0.15
CA THR A 100 -4.00 -1.27 -0.59
C THR A 100 -3.04 -1.15 -1.77
N TYR A 101 -2.36 -2.26 -2.07
CA TYR A 101 -1.55 -2.41 -3.27
C TYR A 101 -2.43 -2.61 -4.50
N ILE A 102 -3.20 -3.70 -4.54
CA ILE A 102 -4.08 -4.04 -5.66
C ILE A 102 -5.48 -3.49 -5.38
N TYR A 103 -5.94 -2.65 -6.30
CA TYR A 103 -7.32 -2.24 -6.45
C TYR A 103 -7.65 -2.20 -7.93
N TRP A 104 -8.43 -3.16 -8.41
CA TRP A 104 -8.83 -3.30 -9.80
C TRP A 104 -10.35 -3.11 -9.95
N SER A 105 -10.77 -2.77 -11.16
CA SER A 105 -12.20 -2.69 -11.51
C SER A 105 -12.89 -4.06 -11.44
N GLY A 106 -14.22 -4.03 -11.35
CA GLY A 106 -15.08 -5.21 -11.17
C GLY A 106 -16.03 -5.01 -9.99
N ASP A 107 -16.99 -5.93 -9.82
CA ASP A 107 -18.08 -5.79 -8.86
C ASP A 107 -17.60 -5.52 -7.43
N ILE A 108 -16.54 -6.22 -7.00
CA ILE A 108 -15.97 -5.99 -5.67
C ILE A 108 -15.29 -4.62 -5.56
N GLY A 109 -14.59 -4.19 -6.60
CA GLY A 109 -13.96 -2.88 -6.65
C GLY A 109 -14.99 -1.74 -6.62
N LYS A 110 -16.10 -1.89 -7.34
CA LYS A 110 -17.21 -0.93 -7.31
C LYS A 110 -17.90 -0.90 -5.95
N GLN A 111 -18.13 -2.05 -5.32
CA GLN A 111 -18.71 -2.10 -3.96
C GLN A 111 -17.88 -1.35 -2.93
N PHE A 112 -16.55 -1.44 -2.99
CA PHE A 112 -15.67 -0.65 -2.13
C PHE A 112 -15.75 0.84 -2.44
N ALA A 113 -15.73 1.21 -3.72
CA ALA A 113 -15.82 2.62 -4.13
C ALA A 113 -17.13 3.24 -3.64
N ASP A 114 -18.24 2.52 -3.79
CA ASP A 114 -19.57 2.98 -3.41
C ASP A 114 -19.70 3.13 -1.90
N ALA A 115 -19.21 2.16 -1.14
CA ALA A 115 -19.23 2.21 0.32
C ALA A 115 -18.36 3.37 0.86
N LEU A 116 -17.18 3.60 0.27
CA LEU A 116 -16.29 4.70 0.67
C LEU A 116 -16.89 6.07 0.30
N SER A 117 -17.41 6.22 -0.92
CA SER A 117 -18.08 7.42 -1.40
C SER A 117 -19.28 7.78 -0.52
N GLU A 118 -20.13 6.81 -0.25
CA GLU A 118 -21.35 7.05 0.53
C GLU A 118 -21.01 7.48 1.97
N ARG A 119 -20.03 6.86 2.62
CA ARG A 119 -19.55 7.31 3.94
C ARG A 119 -18.96 8.72 3.91
N ALA A 120 -18.19 9.06 2.88
CA ALA A 120 -17.65 10.40 2.72
C ALA A 120 -18.76 11.46 2.57
N GLN A 121 -19.80 11.15 1.79
CA GLN A 121 -20.99 11.99 1.65
C GLN A 121 -21.78 12.13 2.96
N ALA A 122 -21.78 11.09 3.78
CA ALA A 122 -22.35 11.12 5.13
C ALA A 122 -21.50 11.90 6.16
N GLY A 123 -20.38 12.49 5.73
CA GLY A 123 -19.51 13.32 6.57
C GLY A 123 -18.41 12.56 7.32
N VAL A 124 -18.25 11.25 7.07
CA VAL A 124 -17.15 10.45 7.60
C VAL A 124 -15.85 10.86 6.92
N LYS A 125 -14.74 10.95 7.67
CA LYS A 125 -13.43 11.28 7.11
C LYS A 125 -12.83 10.05 6.43
N VAL A 126 -12.87 10.00 5.10
CA VAL A 126 -12.36 8.86 4.33
C VAL A 126 -11.04 9.21 3.64
N HIS A 127 -9.99 8.44 3.95
CA HIS A 127 -8.65 8.59 3.38
C HIS A 127 -8.21 7.29 2.74
N VAL A 128 -7.87 7.35 1.45
CA VAL A 128 -7.48 6.18 0.65
C VAL A 128 -6.07 6.39 0.09
N LEU A 129 -5.20 5.42 0.33
CA LEU A 129 -3.85 5.37 -0.19
C LEU A 129 -3.68 4.16 -1.10
N LEU A 130 -3.44 4.40 -2.38
CA LEU A 130 -3.28 3.37 -3.40
C LEU A 130 -1.83 3.29 -3.85
N ASP A 131 -1.31 2.09 -4.10
CA ASP A 131 -0.04 1.98 -4.84
C ASP A 131 -0.24 2.34 -6.31
N TRP A 132 0.63 3.21 -6.85
CA TRP A 132 0.50 3.67 -8.23
C TRP A 132 0.45 2.54 -9.27
N VAL A 133 1.28 1.50 -9.11
CA VAL A 133 1.34 0.39 -10.07
C VAL A 133 0.25 -0.63 -9.79
N GLY A 134 0.06 -0.99 -8.51
CA GLY A 134 -0.94 -1.98 -8.13
C GLY A 134 -2.38 -1.55 -8.44
N SER A 135 -2.66 -0.24 -8.43
CA SER A 135 -3.97 0.32 -8.77
C SER A 135 -4.11 0.75 -10.24
N ALA A 136 -3.17 0.41 -11.13
CA ALA A 136 -3.19 0.87 -12.52
C ALA A 136 -4.33 0.28 -13.36
N LYS A 137 -4.96 -0.82 -12.91
CA LYS A 137 -6.14 -1.42 -13.55
C LYS A 137 -7.47 -0.93 -12.98
N MET A 138 -7.44 0.11 -12.16
CA MET A 138 -8.66 0.78 -11.67
C MET A 138 -9.13 1.77 -12.73
N GLU A 139 -10.43 1.81 -13.01
CA GLU A 139 -10.99 2.83 -13.87
C GLU A 139 -10.89 4.22 -13.23
N ASP A 140 -10.48 5.22 -14.02
CA ASP A 140 -10.42 6.62 -13.56
C ASP A 140 -11.80 7.15 -13.14
N SER A 141 -12.88 6.55 -13.65
CA SER A 141 -14.26 6.84 -13.25
C SER A 141 -14.49 6.60 -11.75
N TYR A 142 -13.95 5.52 -11.19
CA TYR A 142 -14.12 5.18 -9.77
C TYR A 142 -13.33 6.13 -8.87
N LEU A 143 -12.13 6.53 -9.31
CA LEU A 143 -11.33 7.54 -8.63
C LEU A 143 -12.06 8.88 -8.59
N ALA A 144 -12.58 9.32 -9.75
CA ALA A 144 -13.31 10.57 -9.87
C ALA A 144 -14.60 10.55 -9.03
N GLU A 145 -15.37 9.45 -9.04
CA GLU A 145 -16.59 9.28 -8.25
C GLU A 145 -16.29 9.43 -6.75
N MET A 146 -15.28 8.72 -6.26
CA MET A 146 -14.86 8.81 -4.85
C MET A 146 -14.36 10.20 -4.47
N GLU A 147 -13.51 10.83 -5.30
CA GLU A 147 -13.02 12.19 -5.02
C GLU A 147 -14.16 13.21 -5.00
N GLN A 148 -15.13 13.11 -5.92
CA GLN A 148 -16.34 13.95 -5.94
C GLN A 148 -17.22 13.74 -4.71
N ALA A 149 -17.27 12.52 -4.19
CA ALA A 149 -17.97 12.18 -2.96
C ALA A 149 -17.26 12.68 -1.69
N GLY A 150 -16.04 13.20 -1.80
CA GLY A 150 -15.26 13.76 -0.69
C GLY A 150 -14.20 12.82 -0.11
N VAL A 151 -13.96 11.67 -0.75
CA VAL A 151 -12.87 10.76 -0.37
C VAL A 151 -11.52 11.41 -0.69
N GLN A 152 -10.59 11.41 0.26
CA GLN A 152 -9.23 11.89 0.03
C GLN A 152 -8.37 10.75 -0.51
N ILE A 153 -8.16 10.74 -1.83
CA ILE A 153 -7.33 9.73 -2.49
C ILE A 153 -5.91 10.26 -2.71
N LYS A 154 -4.92 9.40 -2.44
CA LYS A 154 -3.53 9.62 -2.78
C LYS A 154 -2.91 8.36 -3.37
N LYS A 155 -2.09 8.53 -4.41
CA LYS A 155 -1.29 7.45 -4.99
C LYS A 155 0.13 7.53 -4.44
N PHE A 156 0.61 6.44 -3.87
CA PHE A 156 1.94 6.30 -3.30
C PHE A 156 2.94 5.90 -4.39
N HIS A 157 4.11 6.54 -4.35
CA HIS A 157 5.26 6.28 -5.24
C HIS A 157 4.93 6.30 -6.74
N GLU A 158 4.63 7.50 -7.25
CA GLU A 158 4.65 7.76 -8.69
C GLU A 158 6.01 7.34 -9.29
N PRO A 159 6.04 6.52 -10.36
CA PRO A 159 7.29 6.11 -11.00
C PRO A 159 8.03 7.32 -11.57
N HIS A 160 9.27 7.55 -11.11
CA HIS A 160 10.13 8.60 -11.65
C HIS A 160 11.19 7.98 -12.58
N TRP A 161 11.33 8.54 -13.78
CA TRP A 161 12.21 8.00 -14.84
C TRP A 161 13.70 7.95 -14.46
N TYR A 162 14.13 8.72 -13.45
CA TYR A 162 15.52 8.78 -12.99
C TYR A 162 15.84 7.87 -11.80
N ASN A 163 14.85 7.20 -11.19
CA ASN A 163 14.99 6.35 -10.00
C ASN A 163 14.48 4.91 -10.23
N LEU A 164 14.94 4.29 -11.32
CA LEU A 164 14.60 2.92 -11.73
C LEU A 164 14.86 1.87 -10.62
N ALA A 165 15.87 2.06 -9.78
CA ALA A 165 16.20 1.15 -8.68
C ALA A 165 15.15 1.11 -7.56
N ARG A 166 14.41 2.21 -7.36
CA ARG A 166 13.37 2.33 -6.31
C ARG A 166 11.98 1.93 -6.81
N LEU A 167 11.85 1.49 -8.07
CA LEU A 167 10.58 0.97 -8.61
C LEU A 167 10.05 -0.23 -7.81
N ASN A 168 10.93 -0.95 -7.10
CA ASN A 168 10.57 -2.08 -6.24
C ASN A 168 10.21 -1.68 -4.80
N ASN A 169 10.49 -0.43 -4.40
CA ASN A 169 10.05 0.10 -3.11
C ASN A 169 8.58 0.50 -3.26
N ARG A 170 7.65 -0.43 -3.08
CA ARG A 170 6.21 -0.24 -3.23
C ARG A 170 5.54 -0.33 -1.88
N THR A 171 4.39 0.31 -1.71
CA THR A 171 3.57 -0.03 -0.55
C THR A 171 2.82 -1.31 -0.86
N HIS A 172 3.28 -2.44 -0.28
CA HIS A 172 2.57 -3.71 -0.37
C HIS A 172 1.61 -3.93 0.81
N ARG A 173 1.40 -2.88 1.63
CA ARG A 173 0.51 -2.90 2.78
C ARG A 173 -0.94 -3.04 2.32
N LYS A 174 -1.71 -3.77 3.10
CA LYS A 174 -3.15 -4.00 2.93
C LYS A 174 -3.76 -3.79 4.29
N LEU A 175 -4.37 -2.62 4.46
CA LEU A 175 -4.72 -2.10 5.75
C LEU A 175 -6.03 -1.32 5.63
N LEU A 176 -7.02 -1.71 6.41
CA LEU A 176 -8.24 -0.94 6.60
C LEU A 176 -8.40 -0.68 8.08
N VAL A 177 -8.53 0.57 8.49
CA VAL A 177 -8.88 0.94 9.87
C VAL A 177 -10.13 1.81 9.85
N VAL A 178 -11.13 1.38 10.61
CA VAL A 178 -12.42 2.06 10.75
C VAL A 178 -12.56 2.59 12.16
N ASP A 179 -12.84 3.90 12.26
CA ASP A 179 -13.06 4.66 13.49
C ASP A 179 -11.95 4.50 14.55
N GLY A 180 -10.73 4.11 14.14
CA GLY A 180 -9.62 3.79 15.04
C GLY A 180 -9.86 2.59 15.96
N GLN A 181 -10.90 1.78 15.72
CA GLN A 181 -11.34 0.71 16.63
C GLN A 181 -11.36 -0.67 15.98
N VAL A 182 -11.53 -0.73 14.66
CA VAL A 182 -11.57 -1.98 13.90
C VAL A 182 -10.50 -1.94 12.84
N GLY A 183 -9.60 -2.91 12.84
CA GLY A 183 -8.52 -3.04 11.88
C GLY A 183 -8.68 -4.29 11.02
N PHE A 184 -8.24 -4.22 9.76
CA PHE A 184 -8.07 -5.37 8.89
C PHE A 184 -6.68 -5.36 8.26
N THR A 185 -6.03 -6.52 8.18
CA THR A 185 -4.74 -6.69 7.50
C THR A 185 -4.55 -8.11 6.98
N GLY A 186 -3.68 -8.32 5.98
CA GLY A 186 -3.41 -9.63 5.38
C GLY A 186 -2.87 -9.54 3.96
N GLY A 187 -3.18 -10.54 3.13
CA GLY A 187 -2.65 -10.66 1.76
C GLY A 187 -3.59 -10.22 0.62
N VAL A 188 -4.89 -10.04 0.88
CA VAL A 188 -5.91 -9.80 -0.14
C VAL A 188 -5.70 -8.54 -1.00
N GLY A 189 -5.93 -8.64 -2.31
CA GLY A 189 -6.15 -7.50 -3.20
C GLY A 189 -7.65 -7.21 -3.39
N ILE A 190 -8.01 -5.97 -3.73
CA ILE A 190 -9.39 -5.65 -4.13
C ILE A 190 -9.53 -5.92 -5.62
N ALA A 191 -9.83 -7.17 -5.98
CA ALA A 191 -10.05 -7.58 -7.35
C ALA A 191 -10.91 -8.86 -7.43
N PRO A 192 -11.59 -9.13 -8.56
CA PRO A 192 -12.41 -10.33 -8.75
C PRO A 192 -11.68 -11.65 -8.45
N GLU A 193 -10.37 -11.71 -8.72
CA GLU A 193 -9.53 -12.89 -8.50
C GLU A 193 -9.47 -13.31 -7.03
N TRP A 194 -9.70 -12.41 -6.07
CA TRP A 194 -9.73 -12.76 -4.65
C TRP A 194 -11.13 -13.12 -4.13
N THR A 195 -12.17 -13.07 -4.98
CA THR A 195 -13.54 -13.41 -4.59
C THR A 195 -13.74 -14.92 -4.49
N GLY A 196 -14.86 -15.35 -3.90
CA GLY A 196 -15.15 -16.77 -3.73
C GLY A 196 -14.38 -17.42 -2.58
N ASN A 197 -14.38 -18.74 -2.56
CA ASN A 197 -13.77 -19.57 -1.53
C ASN A 197 -12.58 -20.40 -2.04
N ALA A 198 -11.91 -19.92 -3.09
CA ALA A 198 -10.81 -20.59 -3.78
C ALA A 198 -11.19 -21.96 -4.37
N GLN A 199 -12.41 -22.05 -4.89
CA GLN A 199 -12.99 -23.25 -5.51
C GLN A 199 -12.36 -23.63 -6.86
N ASN A 200 -11.64 -22.72 -7.52
CA ASN A 200 -11.06 -22.95 -8.85
C ASN A 200 -9.80 -22.07 -9.06
N PRO A 201 -9.02 -22.29 -10.14
CA PRO A 201 -7.78 -21.54 -10.39
C PRO A 201 -7.95 -20.02 -10.59
N ASP A 202 -9.16 -19.55 -10.91
CA ASP A 202 -9.47 -18.13 -11.12
C ASP A 202 -9.78 -17.41 -9.79
N HIS A 203 -10.00 -18.17 -8.70
CA HIS A 203 -10.25 -17.63 -7.36
C HIS A 203 -9.10 -17.98 -6.41
N TRP A 204 -8.34 -16.97 -6.02
CA TRP A 204 -7.13 -17.09 -5.25
C TRP A 204 -7.44 -17.24 -3.76
N ARG A 205 -6.81 -18.24 -3.14
CA ARG A 205 -6.79 -18.36 -1.69
C ARG A 205 -5.87 -17.31 -1.10
N ASP A 206 -6.34 -16.62 -0.08
CA ASP A 206 -5.51 -15.71 0.73
C ASP A 206 -5.90 -15.79 2.22
N SER A 207 -5.19 -15.06 3.08
CA SER A 207 -5.58 -14.89 4.49
C SER A 207 -5.62 -13.42 4.83
N HIS A 208 -6.67 -13.04 5.54
CA HIS A 208 -6.84 -11.73 6.11
C HIS A 208 -7.29 -11.86 7.56
N TYR A 209 -7.15 -10.80 8.33
CA TYR A 209 -7.41 -10.81 9.75
C TYR A 209 -8.22 -9.58 10.11
N LEU A 210 -9.34 -9.78 10.78
CA LEU A 210 -10.08 -8.74 11.48
C LEU A 210 -9.50 -8.63 12.89
N VAL A 211 -9.17 -7.42 13.31
CA VAL A 211 -8.50 -7.12 14.58
C VAL A 211 -9.31 -6.08 15.35
N ARG A 212 -9.50 -6.35 16.64
CA ARG A 212 -10.02 -5.42 17.65
C ARG A 212 -9.07 -5.41 18.85
N GLY A 213 -9.02 -4.29 19.57
CA GLY A 213 -8.15 -4.11 20.72
C GLY A 213 -6.91 -3.24 20.42
N PRO A 214 -5.97 -3.12 21.36
CA PRO A 214 -4.90 -2.11 21.35
C PRO A 214 -4.03 -2.09 20.08
N ALA A 215 -3.88 -3.21 19.38
CA ALA A 215 -3.14 -3.31 18.13
C ALA A 215 -3.73 -2.43 17.01
N VAL A 216 -5.02 -2.08 17.06
CA VAL A 216 -5.65 -1.22 16.04
C VAL A 216 -5.03 0.18 16.03
N ALA A 217 -4.59 0.71 17.18
CA ALA A 217 -3.87 1.98 17.21
C ALA A 217 -2.51 1.88 16.48
N GLN A 218 -1.82 0.74 16.59
CA GLN A 218 -0.56 0.49 15.88
C GLN A 218 -0.78 0.34 14.38
N MET A 219 -1.87 -0.32 13.99
CA MET A 219 -2.36 -0.38 12.61
C MET A 219 -2.64 1.02 12.07
N GLN A 220 -3.39 1.85 12.81
CA GLN A 220 -3.66 3.23 12.43
C GLN A 220 -2.37 4.05 12.26
N ALA A 221 -1.42 3.93 13.17
CA ALA A 221 -0.12 4.59 13.07
C ALA A 221 0.66 4.14 11.82
N THR A 222 0.55 2.87 11.44
CA THR A 222 1.17 2.31 10.23
C THR A 222 0.61 2.97 8.96
N PHE A 223 -0.72 3.17 8.87
CA PHE A 223 -1.32 3.94 7.77
C PHE A 223 -0.75 5.37 7.71
N LEU A 224 -0.64 6.03 8.87
CA LEU A 224 -0.20 7.41 8.95
C LEU A 224 1.24 7.63 8.52
N ASP A 225 2.12 6.64 8.70
CA ASP A 225 3.51 6.70 8.21
C ASP A 225 3.55 6.97 6.69
N ASN A 226 2.74 6.26 5.90
CA ASN A 226 2.67 6.49 4.45
C ASN A 226 1.83 7.71 4.09
N TRP A 227 0.75 7.97 4.82
CA TRP A 227 -0.07 9.16 4.60
C TRP A 227 0.72 10.46 4.81
N LEU A 228 1.52 10.54 5.88
CA LEU A 228 2.36 11.68 6.19
C LEU A 228 3.43 11.89 5.12
N LYS A 229 4.06 10.81 4.64
CA LYS A 229 5.05 10.88 3.56
C LYS A 229 4.48 11.47 2.28
N VAL A 230 3.22 11.14 1.93
CA VAL A 230 2.60 11.60 0.68
C VAL A 230 1.95 12.97 0.81
N THR A 231 1.37 13.29 1.97
CA THR A 231 0.53 14.49 2.12
C THR A 231 1.13 15.58 2.99
N GLY A 232 2.13 15.26 3.80
CA GLY A 232 2.63 16.15 4.86
C GLY A 232 1.64 16.38 6.01
N LYS A 233 0.50 15.66 6.04
CA LYS A 233 -0.55 15.83 7.05
C LYS A 233 -0.50 14.73 8.09
N VAL A 234 -0.65 15.11 9.35
CA VAL A 234 -0.83 14.18 10.48
C VAL A 234 -2.32 14.09 10.79
N LEU A 235 -2.91 12.90 10.69
CA LEU A 235 -4.27 12.65 11.18
C LEU A 235 -4.20 12.23 12.65
N HIS A 236 -4.94 12.89 13.54
CA HIS A 236 -4.88 12.66 14.98
C HIS A 236 -6.22 12.97 15.66
N GLY A 237 -6.31 12.64 16.96
CA GLY A 237 -7.51 12.84 17.79
C GLY A 237 -8.49 11.67 17.73
N ASP A 238 -9.61 11.80 18.45
CA ASP A 238 -10.57 10.73 18.76
C ASP A 238 -11.23 10.05 17.54
N ALA A 239 -11.14 10.68 16.37
CA ALA A 239 -11.63 10.08 15.12
C ALA A 239 -10.71 8.97 14.60
N TYR A 240 -9.42 9.00 14.95
CA TYR A 240 -8.39 8.06 14.48
C TYR A 240 -7.75 7.29 15.64
N PHE A 241 -7.65 7.91 16.83
CA PHE A 241 -7.07 7.32 18.03
C PHE A 241 -8.03 7.47 19.23
N PRO A 242 -9.20 6.83 19.20
CA PRO A 242 -10.07 6.81 20.38
C PRO A 242 -9.45 5.98 21.50
N PRO A 243 -9.92 6.12 22.75
CA PRO A 243 -9.64 5.17 23.81
C PRO A 243 -10.04 3.76 23.35
N ILE A 244 -9.09 2.82 23.42
CA ILE A 244 -9.33 1.41 23.11
C ILE A 244 -9.56 0.67 24.43
N ALA A 245 -10.67 -0.07 24.51
CA ALA A 245 -11.02 -0.92 25.65
C ALA A 245 -10.19 -2.21 25.69
#